data_AF-A0A839LM78-F1
#
_entry.id   AF-A0A839LM78-F1
#
_cell.length_a   1.000
_cell.length_b   1.000
_cell.length_c   1.000
_cell.angle_alpha   90.00
_cell.angle_beta   90.00
_cell.angle_gamma   90.00
#
_symmetry.space_group_name_H-M   'P 1'
#
loop_
_entity.id
_entity.type
_entity.pdbx_description
1 polymer ?
#
loop_
_entity_poly.entity_id
_entity_poly.type
_entity_poly.pdbx_seq_one_letter_code
_entity_poly.pdbx_strand_id
1 'polypeptide(L)'
;NKTAISEQLASAKRNFEVGTATITDTREAQAKYDLATAQELAADNDLRVKRVTLDQIVGRVGVEPKPLAVPVALPALPSTNVDTWVAQADEQHPGVRKARLGLEVAQLETQKAKAAEGVTVDLTGSLGAQNLHNNLSGAAAIQSGVGTTKNASLGVTVN
;
A
#
# COMPACT_ATOMS: atom_id res chain seq x y z
N ASN A 1 -30.50 3.02 -27.12
CA ASN A 1 -31.53 3.05 -26.06
C ASN A 1 -32.14 4.45 -25.91
N LYS A 2 -31.34 5.51 -25.70
CA LYS A 2 -31.81 6.91 -25.62
C LYS A 2 -32.62 7.40 -26.84
N THR A 3 -32.19 7.07 -28.05
CA THR A 3 -32.90 7.41 -29.30
C THR A 3 -34.32 6.84 -29.32
N ALA A 4 -34.47 5.55 -29.03
CA ALA A 4 -35.77 4.88 -28.97
C ALA A 4 -36.72 5.48 -27.90
N ILE A 5 -36.21 5.79 -26.71
CA ILE A 5 -37.02 6.39 -25.62
C ILE A 5 -37.40 7.84 -25.94
N SER A 6 -36.48 8.60 -26.57
CA SER A 6 -36.76 9.97 -27.01
C SER A 6 -37.80 10.03 -28.14
N GLU A 7 -37.77 9.06 -29.06
CA GLU A 7 -38.75 8.92 -30.14
C GLU A 7 -40.12 8.53 -29.59
N GLN A 8 -40.17 7.63 -28.60
CA GLN A 8 -41.42 7.28 -27.90
C GLN A 8 -42.04 8.48 -27.18
N LEU A 9 -41.22 9.29 -26.49
CA LEU A 9 -41.69 10.52 -25.85
C LEU A 9 -42.20 11.54 -26.88
N ALA A 10 -41.50 11.71 -28.01
CA ALA A 10 -41.91 12.59 -29.10
C ALA A 10 -43.20 12.11 -29.81
N SER A 11 -43.42 10.80 -29.90
CA SER A 11 -44.67 10.24 -30.41
C SER A 11 -45.83 10.40 -29.43
N ALA A 12 -45.60 10.16 -28.13
CA ALA A 12 -46.62 10.32 -27.10
C ALA A 12 -47.07 11.78 -26.95
N LYS A 13 -46.15 12.74 -27.01
CA LYS A 13 -46.47 14.18 -26.99
C LYS A 13 -47.30 14.61 -28.21
N ARG A 14 -46.90 14.21 -29.43
CA ARG A 14 -47.69 14.49 -30.65
C ARG A 14 -49.08 13.87 -30.59
N ASN A 15 -49.21 12.63 -30.12
CA ASN A 15 -50.51 11.97 -30.03
C ASN A 15 -51.44 12.59 -28.96
N PHE A 16 -50.86 13.16 -27.89
CA PHE A 16 -51.60 13.95 -26.89
C PHE A 16 -52.06 15.30 -27.45
N GLU A 17 -51.21 16.01 -28.19
CA GLU A 17 -51.58 17.28 -28.86
C GLU A 17 -52.73 17.10 -29.86
N VAL A 18 -52.80 15.93 -30.50
CA VAL A 18 -53.86 15.56 -31.46
C VAL A 18 -55.08 14.91 -30.75
N GLY A 19 -55.07 14.79 -29.41
CA GLY A 19 -56.20 14.29 -28.61
C GLY A 19 -56.42 12.78 -28.65
N THR A 20 -55.45 12.01 -29.14
CA THR A 20 -55.52 10.54 -29.31
C THR A 20 -54.84 9.74 -28.20
N ALA A 21 -54.11 10.40 -27.31
CA ALA A 21 -53.43 9.80 -26.15
C ALA A 21 -53.80 10.50 -24.85
N THR A 22 -53.71 9.79 -23.72
CA THR A 22 -54.08 10.35 -22.41
C THR A 22 -52.93 11.14 -21.77
N ILE A 23 -53.27 12.06 -20.86
CA ILE A 23 -52.25 12.81 -20.09
C ILE A 23 -51.39 11.88 -19.19
N THR A 24 -51.88 10.68 -18.91
CA THR A 24 -51.15 9.68 -18.13
C THR A 24 -50.02 9.07 -18.96
N ASP A 25 -50.26 8.75 -20.23
CA ASP A 25 -49.26 8.16 -21.13
C ASP A 25 -48.07 9.10 -21.38
N THR A 26 -48.32 10.41 -21.47
CA THR A 26 -47.26 11.41 -21.63
C THR A 26 -46.41 11.55 -20.36
N ARG A 27 -47.03 11.51 -19.18
CA ARG A 27 -46.31 11.51 -17.90
C ARG A 27 -45.49 10.23 -17.70
N GLU A 28 -46.01 9.08 -18.11
CA GLU A 28 -45.27 7.81 -18.05
C GLU A 28 -44.06 7.82 -19.00
N ALA A 29 -44.24 8.32 -20.23
CA ALA A 29 -43.14 8.48 -21.18
C ALA A 29 -42.07 9.46 -20.67
N GLN A 30 -42.48 10.57 -20.04
CA GLN A 30 -41.56 11.53 -19.42
C GLN A 30 -40.78 10.89 -18.26
N ALA A 31 -41.45 10.15 -17.36
CA ALA A 31 -40.79 9.47 -16.25
C ALA A 31 -39.76 8.42 -16.72
N LYS A 32 -40.06 7.66 -17.78
CA LYS A 32 -39.12 6.70 -18.39
C LYS A 32 -37.91 7.40 -19.01
N TYR A 33 -38.12 8.55 -19.65
CA TYR A 33 -37.04 9.36 -20.20
C TYR A 33 -36.13 9.94 -19.09
N ASP A 34 -36.73 10.47 -18.02
CA ASP A 34 -35.99 11.02 -16.88
C ASP A 34 -35.20 9.91 -16.18
N LEU A 35 -35.77 8.71 -16.03
CA LEU A 35 -35.08 7.54 -15.48
C LEU A 35 -33.87 7.13 -16.36
N ALA A 36 -34.05 7.04 -17.68
CA ALA A 36 -32.96 6.70 -18.59
C ALA A 36 -31.84 7.75 -18.57
N THR A 37 -32.21 9.04 -18.44
CA THR A 37 -31.26 10.15 -18.31
C THR A 37 -30.50 10.07 -16.98
N ALA A 38 -31.18 9.76 -15.88
CA ALA A 38 -30.54 9.56 -14.59
C ALA A 38 -29.58 8.36 -14.59
N GLN A 39 -29.94 7.27 -15.28
CA GLN A 39 -29.08 6.11 -15.45
C GLN A 39 -27.83 6.43 -16.28
N GLU A 40 -27.95 7.23 -17.34
CA GLU A 40 -26.82 7.71 -18.14
C GLU A 40 -25.87 8.55 -17.28
N LEU A 41 -26.42 9.52 -16.53
CA LEU A 41 -25.61 10.36 -15.65
C LEU A 41 -24.92 9.54 -14.55
N ALA A 42 -25.61 8.55 -13.99
CA ALA A 42 -25.03 7.64 -13.00
C ALA A 42 -23.90 6.79 -13.60
N ALA A 43 -24.09 6.27 -14.83
CA ALA A 43 -23.09 5.50 -15.53
C ALA A 43 -21.86 6.35 -15.92
N ASP A 44 -22.06 7.59 -16.34
CA ASP A 44 -20.97 8.52 -16.65
C ASP A 44 -20.20 8.92 -15.38
N ASN A 45 -20.92 9.14 -14.28
CA ASN A 45 -20.28 9.38 -12.98
C ASN A 45 -19.45 8.16 -12.53
N ASP A 46 -20.00 6.95 -12.64
CA ASP A 46 -19.28 5.70 -12.32
C ASP A 46 -18.04 5.53 -13.20
N LEU A 47 -18.12 5.83 -14.51
CA LEU A 47 -16.98 5.83 -15.41
C LEU A 47 -15.90 6.83 -14.94
N ARG A 48 -16.30 8.05 -14.57
CA ARG A 48 -15.40 9.09 -14.07
C ARG A 48 -14.74 8.68 -12.75
N VAL A 49 -15.49 8.13 -11.81
CA VAL A 49 -14.97 7.60 -10.54
C VAL A 49 -13.96 6.49 -10.81
N LYS A 50 -14.29 5.54 -11.67
CA LYS A 50 -13.39 4.44 -12.04
C LYS A 50 -12.11 4.92 -12.72
N ARG A 51 -12.18 5.96 -13.57
CA ARG A 51 -10.99 6.59 -14.17
C ARG A 51 -10.09 7.25 -13.13
N VAL A 52 -10.67 8.00 -12.18
CA VAL A 52 -9.89 8.61 -11.08
C VAL A 52 -9.26 7.54 -10.20
N THR A 53 -10.00 6.48 -9.87
CA THR A 53 -9.47 5.35 -9.11
C THR A 53 -8.34 4.64 -9.87
N LEU A 54 -8.46 4.47 -11.19
CA LEU A 54 -7.40 3.92 -12.03
C LEU A 54 -6.15 4.82 -12.00
N ASP A 55 -6.33 6.12 -12.20
CA ASP A 55 -5.24 7.10 -12.14
C ASP A 55 -4.53 7.06 -10.78
N GLN A 56 -5.29 6.90 -9.69
CA GLN A 56 -4.74 6.76 -8.33
C GLN A 56 -3.96 5.45 -8.14
N ILE A 57 -4.45 4.32 -8.67
CA ILE A 57 -3.77 3.02 -8.56
C ILE A 57 -2.50 2.98 -9.42
N VAL A 58 -2.53 3.57 -10.62
CA VAL A 58 -1.40 3.60 -11.55
C VAL A 58 -0.39 4.71 -11.20
N GLY A 59 -0.82 5.74 -10.46
CA GLY A 59 0.00 6.90 -10.09
C GLY A 59 0.29 7.84 -11.27
N ARG A 60 -0.55 7.83 -12.32
CA ARG A 60 -0.45 8.68 -13.51
C ARG A 60 -1.81 9.27 -13.83
N VAL A 61 -1.83 10.49 -14.35
CA VAL A 61 -3.07 11.19 -14.73
C VAL A 61 -3.39 10.90 -16.19
N GLY A 62 -4.67 10.64 -16.48
CA GLY A 62 -5.15 10.46 -17.85
C GLY A 62 -4.81 9.09 -18.44
N VAL A 63 -4.84 8.03 -17.61
CA VAL A 63 -4.61 6.68 -18.10
C VAL A 63 -5.80 6.23 -18.95
N GLU A 64 -5.55 5.99 -20.23
CA GLU A 64 -6.54 5.39 -21.14
C GLU A 64 -6.36 3.87 -21.17
N PRO A 65 -7.26 3.08 -20.56
CA PRO A 65 -7.19 1.63 -20.63
C PRO A 65 -7.48 1.18 -22.07
N LYS A 66 -6.67 0.23 -22.57
CA LYS A 66 -6.94 -0.40 -23.86
C LYS A 66 -8.23 -1.23 -23.76
N PRO A 67 -9.18 -1.07 -24.69
CA PRO A 67 -10.38 -1.89 -24.70
C PRO A 67 -10.01 -3.36 -24.95
N LEU A 68 -10.85 -4.25 -24.43
CA LEU A 68 -10.67 -5.69 -24.65
C LEU A 68 -10.86 -6.00 -26.14
N ALA A 69 -9.85 -6.64 -26.76
CA ALA A 69 -9.96 -7.08 -28.15
C ALA A 69 -11.02 -8.19 -28.26
N VAL A 70 -12.02 -7.98 -29.10
CA VAL A 70 -13.07 -8.96 -29.41
C VAL A 70 -12.69 -9.62 -30.74
N PRO A 71 -12.66 -10.97 -30.86
CA PRO A 71 -13.11 -11.97 -29.88
C PRO A 71 -12.07 -12.28 -28.78
N VAL A 72 -12.56 -12.49 -27.55
CA VAL A 72 -11.74 -12.83 -26.39
C VAL A 72 -11.34 -14.30 -26.46
N ALA A 73 -10.16 -14.59 -27.00
CA ALA A 73 -9.55 -15.90 -26.85
C ALA A 73 -8.93 -16.00 -25.45
N LEU A 74 -9.66 -16.58 -24.51
CA LEU A 74 -9.11 -16.87 -23.19
C LEU A 74 -8.07 -18.00 -23.32
N PRO A 75 -6.86 -17.85 -22.75
CA PRO A 75 -5.90 -18.93 -22.73
C PRO A 75 -6.45 -20.11 -21.92
N ALA A 76 -6.10 -21.33 -22.34
CA ALA A 76 -6.47 -22.53 -21.61
C ALA A 76 -5.86 -22.51 -20.19
N LEU A 77 -6.65 -22.95 -19.21
CA LEU A 77 -6.17 -23.08 -17.83
C LEU A 77 -5.05 -24.14 -17.78
N PRO A 78 -3.93 -23.86 -17.09
CA PRO A 78 -2.79 -24.78 -17.04
C PRO A 78 -3.10 -26.07 -16.25
N SER A 79 -4.08 -26.05 -15.35
CA SER A 79 -4.55 -27.22 -14.59
C SER A 79 -6.03 -27.09 -14.23
N THR A 80 -6.78 -28.17 -14.40
CA THR A 80 -8.17 -28.32 -13.92
C THR A 80 -8.23 -28.83 -12.48
N ASN A 81 -7.11 -29.29 -11.91
CA ASN A 81 -7.06 -29.82 -10.55
C ASN A 81 -6.88 -28.68 -9.53
N VAL A 82 -7.69 -28.69 -8.47
CA VAL A 82 -7.62 -27.72 -7.37
C VAL A 82 -6.37 -27.92 -6.52
N ASP A 83 -5.92 -29.17 -6.32
CA ASP A 83 -4.77 -29.50 -5.48
C ASP A 83 -3.48 -28.82 -5.97
N THR A 84 -3.32 -28.69 -7.29
CA THR A 84 -2.16 -28.01 -7.88
C THR A 84 -2.13 -26.52 -7.53
N TRP A 85 -3.30 -25.87 -7.45
CA TRP A 85 -3.39 -24.46 -7.07
C TRP A 85 -3.19 -24.26 -5.57
N VAL A 86 -3.63 -25.21 -4.75
CA VAL A 86 -3.40 -25.18 -3.29
C VAL A 86 -1.92 -25.32 -2.98
N ALA A 87 -1.22 -26.25 -3.62
CA ALA A 87 0.22 -26.42 -3.45
C ALA A 87 1.00 -25.16 -3.89
N GLN A 88 0.66 -24.58 -5.05
CA GLN A 88 1.27 -23.34 -5.52
C GLN A 88 0.98 -22.16 -4.58
N ALA A 89 -0.23 -22.06 -4.03
CA ALA A 89 -0.58 -21.03 -3.08
C ALA A 89 0.20 -21.18 -1.77
N ASP A 90 0.32 -22.39 -1.21
CA ASP A 90 1.10 -22.59 0.02
C ASP A 90 2.58 -22.18 -0.13
N GLU A 91 3.16 -22.40 -1.31
CA GLU A 91 4.54 -22.04 -1.58
C GLU A 91 4.73 -20.54 -1.89
N GLN A 92 3.88 -19.97 -2.75
CA GLN A 92 4.10 -18.64 -3.32
C GLN A 92 3.31 -17.52 -2.62
N HIS A 93 2.27 -17.83 -1.84
CA HIS A 93 1.40 -16.80 -1.28
C HIS A 93 2.15 -15.93 -0.26
N PRO A 94 2.28 -14.61 -0.49
CA PRO A 94 3.06 -13.72 0.37
C PRO A 94 2.58 -13.71 1.83
N GLY A 95 1.27 -13.88 2.06
CA GLY A 95 0.70 -13.99 3.41
C GLY A 95 1.21 -15.21 4.18
N VAL A 96 1.36 -16.37 3.52
CA VAL A 96 1.88 -17.60 4.15
C VAL A 96 3.37 -17.44 4.46
N ARG A 97 4.13 -16.89 3.51
CA ARG A 97 5.56 -16.58 3.71
C ARG A 97 5.77 -15.60 4.87
N LYS A 98 4.94 -14.56 4.98
CA LYS A 98 4.95 -13.61 6.10
C LYS A 98 4.69 -14.32 7.43
N ALA A 99 3.73 -15.23 7.48
CA ALA A 99 3.43 -16.01 8.69
C ALA A 99 4.60 -16.91 9.09
N ARG A 100 5.25 -17.60 8.13
CA ARG A 100 6.44 -18.43 8.37
C ARG A 100 7.60 -17.61 8.93
N LEU A 101 7.90 -16.46 8.32
CA LEU A 101 8.92 -15.54 8.82
C LEU A 101 8.56 -14.99 10.21
N GLY A 102 7.29 -14.70 10.47
CA GLY A 102 6.82 -14.28 11.79
C GLY A 102 7.06 -15.34 12.87
N LEU A 103 6.86 -16.62 12.54
CA LEU A 103 7.19 -17.73 13.43
C LEU A 103 8.70 -17.82 13.69
N GLU A 104 9.52 -17.71 12.64
CA GLU A 104 10.98 -17.73 12.76
C GLU A 104 11.50 -16.58 13.64
N VAL A 105 10.98 -15.37 13.46
CA VAL A 105 11.29 -14.22 14.30
C VAL A 105 10.89 -14.48 15.77
N ALA A 106 9.70 -15.02 16.03
CA ALA A 106 9.28 -15.36 17.39
C ALA A 106 10.18 -16.41 18.05
N GLN A 107 10.64 -17.40 17.27
CA GLN A 107 11.61 -18.39 17.73
C GLN A 107 12.97 -17.78 18.04
N LEU A 108 13.45 -16.86 17.20
CA LEU A 108 14.71 -16.14 17.43
C LEU A 108 14.62 -15.23 18.65
N GLU A 109 13.52 -14.51 18.83
CA GLU A 109 13.30 -13.68 20.04
C GLU A 109 13.25 -14.54 21.31
N THR A 110 12.63 -15.72 21.25
CA THR A 110 12.63 -16.67 22.37
C THR A 110 14.05 -17.17 22.67
N GLN A 111 14.85 -17.48 21.65
CA GLN A 111 16.25 -17.89 21.81
C GLN A 111 17.11 -16.76 22.36
N LYS A 112 16.91 -15.53 21.90
CA LYS A 112 17.58 -14.33 22.39
C LYS A 112 17.24 -14.07 23.86
N ALA A 113 15.97 -14.21 24.25
CA ALA A 113 15.56 -14.08 25.65
C ALA A 113 16.25 -15.13 26.53
N LYS A 114 16.35 -16.38 26.08
CA LYS A 114 17.11 -17.43 26.77
C LYS A 114 18.61 -17.12 26.83
N ALA A 115 19.19 -16.58 25.75
CA ALA A 115 20.60 -16.20 25.71
C ALA A 115 20.90 -15.01 26.65
N ALA A 116 19.91 -14.13 26.88
CA ALA A 116 20.03 -13.03 27.84
C ALA A 116 20.08 -13.48 29.30
N GLU A 117 19.63 -14.70 29.61
CA GLU A 117 19.84 -15.32 30.93
C GLU A 117 21.26 -15.91 31.08
N GLY A 118 22.02 -15.98 29.98
CA GLY A 118 23.40 -16.43 29.99
C GLY A 118 24.37 -15.35 30.47
N VAL A 119 25.52 -15.79 30.95
CA VAL A 119 26.61 -14.88 31.34
C VAL A 119 27.15 -14.17 30.10
N THR A 120 27.22 -12.84 30.15
CA THR A 120 27.82 -12.03 29.08
C THR A 120 29.22 -11.57 29.51
N VAL A 121 30.18 -11.66 28.59
CA VAL A 121 31.58 -11.27 28.86
C VAL A 121 31.96 -10.15 27.91
N ASP A 122 32.13 -8.95 28.45
CA ASP A 122 32.51 -7.76 27.73
C ASP A 122 33.99 -7.43 27.99
N LEU A 123 34.77 -7.26 26.92
CA LEU A 123 36.15 -6.78 27.00
C LEU A 123 36.20 -5.31 26.59
N THR A 124 36.62 -4.44 27.51
CA THR A 124 36.80 -3.02 27.26
C THR A 124 38.27 -2.65 27.36
N GLY A 125 38.76 -1.83 26.43
CA GLY A 125 40.14 -1.34 26.42
C GLY A 125 40.16 0.14 26.09
N SER A 126 40.94 0.92 26.82
CA SER A 126 41.13 2.34 26.55
C SER A 126 42.61 2.67 26.47
N LEU A 127 42.96 3.50 25.48
CA LEU A 127 44.30 4.07 25.31
C LEU A 127 44.14 5.56 25.11
N GLY A 128 44.74 6.35 25.99
CA GLY A 128 44.67 7.81 25.95
C GLY A 128 46.02 8.44 26.22
N ALA A 129 46.30 9.54 25.54
CA ALA A 129 47.46 10.39 25.82
C ALA A 129 46.96 11.80 26.14
N GLN A 130 47.28 12.29 27.34
CA GLN A 130 46.98 13.66 27.76
C GLN A 130 48.26 14.48 27.69
N ASN A 131 48.22 15.58 26.94
CA ASN A 131 49.35 16.48 26.76
C ASN A 131 49.13 17.76 27.57
N LEU A 132 49.84 17.93 28.68
CA LEU A 132 49.77 19.15 29.50
C LEU A 132 50.89 20.12 29.11
N HIS A 133 50.80 20.70 27.91
CA HIS A 133 51.86 21.58 27.39
C HIS A 133 51.57 23.08 27.47
N ASN A 134 50.37 23.56 27.87
CA ASN A 134 50.18 25.01 28.07
C ASN A 134 48.91 25.45 28.83
N ASN A 135 48.50 24.76 29.90
CA ASN A 135 47.25 25.10 30.60
C ASN A 135 47.40 25.25 32.12
N LEU A 136 48.49 25.91 32.57
CA LEU A 136 48.68 26.19 34.00
C LEU A 136 49.37 27.53 34.21
N SER A 137 48.59 28.53 34.61
CA SER A 137 49.10 29.83 35.08
C SER A 137 49.02 29.88 36.60
N GLY A 138 50.12 30.27 37.27
CA GLY A 138 50.19 30.42 38.73
C GLY A 138 50.85 29.25 39.47
N ALA A 139 50.98 29.39 40.80
CA ALA A 139 51.78 28.53 41.69
C ALA A 139 51.47 27.02 41.65
N ALA A 140 50.34 26.60 41.05
CA ALA A 140 50.01 25.20 40.80
C ALA A 140 50.89 24.53 39.72
N ALA A 141 51.58 25.31 38.86
CA ALA A 141 52.46 24.78 37.80
C ALA A 141 53.74 24.12 38.34
N ILE A 142 54.16 24.45 39.55
CA ILE A 142 55.44 24.00 40.12
C ILE A 142 55.28 22.61 40.78
N GLN A 143 54.06 22.18 41.10
CA GLN A 143 53.77 20.89 41.73
C GLN A 143 53.32 19.78 40.76
N SER A 144 52.95 20.11 39.53
CA SER A 144 52.48 19.11 38.53
C SER A 144 53.41 19.14 37.32
N GLY A 145 54.22 18.08 37.16
CA GLY A 145 55.23 17.99 36.11
C GLY A 145 54.66 18.17 34.71
N VAL A 146 55.39 18.91 33.86
CA VAL A 146 55.08 19.12 32.44
C VAL A 146 55.41 17.83 31.67
N GLY A 147 54.44 17.29 30.93
CA GLY A 147 54.68 16.08 30.13
C GLY A 147 53.42 15.51 29.46
N THR A 148 53.66 14.51 28.61
CA THR A 148 52.60 13.67 28.02
C THR A 148 52.36 12.48 28.94
N THR A 149 51.21 12.40 29.58
CA THR A 149 50.80 11.20 30.33
C THR A 149 50.08 10.26 29.38
N LYS A 150 50.54 9.01 29.30
CA LYS A 150 49.89 7.95 28.51
C LYS A 150 49.26 6.98 29.49
N ASN A 151 47.97 6.76 29.35
CA ASN A 151 47.22 5.81 30.16
C ASN A 151 46.67 4.72 29.23
N ALA A 152 46.87 3.47 29.63
CA ALA A 152 46.28 2.31 28.99
C ALA A 152 45.54 1.51 30.07
N SER A 153 44.29 1.15 29.82
CA SER A 153 43.54 0.26 30.70
C SER A 153 42.86 -0.82 29.87
N LEU A 154 42.79 -2.02 30.42
CA LEU A 154 42.06 -3.15 29.88
C LEU A 154 41.22 -3.73 31.02
N GLY A 155 39.92 -3.90 30.79
CA GLY A 155 38.98 -4.43 31.76
C GLY A 155 38.09 -5.48 31.11
N VAL A 156 37.89 -6.59 31.82
CA VAL A 156 36.87 -7.58 31.47
C VAL A 156 35.73 -7.41 32.47
N THR A 157 34.51 -7.24 31.96
CA THR A 157 33.30 -7.17 32.77
C THR A 157 32.44 -8.38 32.44
N VAL A 158 31.97 -9.07 33.48
CA VAL A 158 31.08 -10.22 33.36
C VAL A 158 29.76 -9.80 33.97
N ASN A 159 28.68 -9.80 33.18
CA ASN A 159 27.32 -9.48 33.63
C ASN A 159 26.43 -10.72 33.62
#